data_AF-A0A534P0E4-F1
#
_entry.id   AF-A0A534P0E4-F1
#
_cell.length_a   1.000
_cell.length_b   1.000
_cell.length_c   1.000
_cell.angle_alpha   90.00
_cell.angle_beta   90.00
_cell.angle_gamma   90.00
#
_symmetry.space_group_name_H-M   'P 1'
#
loop_
_entity.id
_entity.type
_entity.pdbx_description
1 polymer ?
#
loop_
_entity_poly.entity_id
_entity_poly.type
_entity_poly.pdbx_seq_one_letter_code
_entity_poly.pdbx_strand_id
1 'polypeptide(L)'
;MKILFVGDIVGKPGRNAVRQLLPRLRTEHGLDLCIGNSENSAGGAGITPESADELLDAGLDLLTSGNHTFAKREIAPYLERAESRQLRPANYPEGAPGRGHAVLSAASGARLGVINLEGRVFMKPLDCPFRTADRLIASMRAEGVRCVLVDMHCEATSEKNAMGHYLDGRVSAVLGSHTHIQTADERVLRGGTAYITDVGMCGPWDSVIGLRKETAIERFLTQTREDLVRKLRASYEKEVPLRVKMGFDPTAPDLHLGHTVPLERMRRFQDLGHTVIFLIGDFTGMIGDPTGRNSTRPPLSEEQIAVNAETYKKQVFRILDPARTEVRFNSEWLTALGSAGLIKLAARYTLARMLEREDFKKRWENEIPIALHELLYPLAQGYDSVALKADVELGSSDQLFNLLVGRQLQKEYGQAPQVCLTGPLLEGIDAREVDGKI
;
A
#
# COMPACT_ATOMS: atom_id res chain seq x y z
N MET A 1 4.86 34.99 -21.72
CA MET A 1 5.41 33.67 -21.38
C MET A 1 4.24 32.72 -21.19
N LYS A 2 4.20 31.61 -21.91
CA LYS A 2 3.21 30.53 -21.78
C LYS A 2 3.87 29.35 -21.08
N ILE A 3 3.25 28.87 -20.02
CA ILE A 3 3.78 27.79 -19.18
C ILE A 3 2.79 26.62 -19.22
N LEU A 4 3.31 25.41 -19.37
CA LEU A 4 2.56 24.19 -19.11
C LEU A 4 3.02 23.60 -17.77
N PHE A 5 2.06 23.24 -16.92
CA PHE A 5 2.32 22.46 -15.72
C PHE A 5 1.60 21.13 -15.83
N VAL A 6 2.35 20.03 -15.75
CA VAL A 6 1.82 18.66 -15.74
C VAL A 6 1.70 18.23 -14.28
N GLY A 7 0.50 17.78 -13.88
CA GLY A 7 0.26 17.25 -12.54
C GLY A 7 1.01 15.94 -12.26
N ASP A 8 0.63 15.23 -11.21
CA ASP A 8 1.37 14.05 -10.71
C ASP A 8 1.61 12.99 -11.79
N ILE A 9 2.86 12.79 -12.21
CA ILE A 9 3.22 11.82 -13.25
C ILE A 9 3.38 10.43 -12.61
N VAL A 10 2.48 9.51 -12.93
CA VAL A 10 2.37 8.21 -12.24
C VAL A 10 2.87 7.05 -13.08
N GLY A 11 4.00 6.48 -12.65
CA GLY A 11 4.58 5.26 -13.17
C GLY A 11 4.92 5.31 -14.67
N LYS A 12 5.19 4.14 -15.26
CA LYS A 12 5.52 4.00 -16.69
C LYS A 12 4.43 4.59 -17.62
N PRO A 13 3.12 4.41 -17.35
CA PRO A 13 2.08 5.00 -18.20
C PRO A 13 2.12 6.53 -18.24
N GLY A 14 2.30 7.19 -17.09
CA GLY A 14 2.43 8.64 -17.01
C GLY A 14 3.65 9.16 -17.79
N ARG A 15 4.82 8.55 -17.60
CA ARG A 15 6.04 8.93 -18.32
C ARG A 15 5.89 8.75 -19.84
N ASN A 16 5.27 7.65 -20.27
CA ASN A 16 4.96 7.43 -21.68
C ASN A 16 4.02 8.49 -22.26
N ALA A 17 2.99 8.91 -21.50
CA ALA A 17 2.08 9.95 -21.94
C ALA A 17 2.82 11.29 -22.12
N VAL A 18 3.68 11.67 -21.17
CA VAL A 18 4.52 12.87 -21.28
C VAL A 18 5.41 12.79 -22.53
N ARG A 19 6.15 11.69 -22.71
CA ARG A 19 7.05 11.48 -23.85
C ARG A 19 6.34 11.59 -25.20
N GLN A 20 5.09 11.15 -25.31
CA GLN A 20 4.34 11.16 -26.56
C GLN A 20 3.62 12.49 -26.83
N LEU A 21 3.09 13.14 -25.78
CA LEU A 21 2.20 14.28 -25.93
C LEU A 21 2.91 15.62 -25.77
N LEU A 22 3.90 15.71 -24.86
CA LEU A 22 4.53 16.98 -24.50
C LEU A 22 5.19 17.70 -25.70
N PRO A 23 5.97 17.04 -26.58
CA PRO A 23 6.58 17.72 -27.73
C PRO A 23 5.53 18.35 -28.64
N ARG A 24 4.42 17.63 -28.88
CA ARG A 24 3.31 18.14 -29.68
C ARG A 24 2.63 19.34 -29.01
N LEU A 25 2.32 19.25 -27.72
CA LEU A 25 1.70 20.34 -26.96
C LEU A 25 2.58 21.59 -26.94
N ARG A 26 3.91 21.41 -26.83
CA ARG A 26 4.90 22.51 -26.86
C ARG A 26 4.82 23.27 -28.18
N THR A 27 4.77 22.57 -29.31
CA THR A 27 4.62 23.19 -30.63
C THR A 27 3.23 23.80 -30.83
N GLU A 28 2.17 23.05 -30.53
CA GLU A 28 0.77 23.42 -30.79
C GLU A 28 0.35 24.69 -30.02
N HIS A 29 0.78 24.82 -28.77
CA HIS A 29 0.43 25.98 -27.94
C HIS A 29 1.53 27.06 -27.87
N GLY A 30 2.70 26.81 -28.45
CA GLY A 30 3.87 27.69 -28.37
C GLY A 30 4.31 27.89 -26.92
N LEU A 31 4.53 26.79 -26.19
CA LEU A 31 4.89 26.81 -24.78
C LEU A 31 6.36 27.20 -24.58
N ASP A 32 6.62 28.20 -23.74
CA ASP A 32 7.97 28.65 -23.43
C ASP A 32 8.66 27.68 -22.46
N LEU A 33 7.96 27.31 -21.38
CA LEU A 33 8.47 26.44 -20.31
C LEU A 33 7.43 25.37 -19.94
N CYS A 34 7.90 24.16 -19.68
CA CYS A 34 7.10 23.01 -19.27
C CYS A 34 7.63 22.46 -17.95
N ILE A 35 6.77 22.41 -16.93
CA ILE A 35 7.10 21.91 -15.58
C ILE A 35 6.22 20.69 -15.31
N GLY A 36 6.71 19.70 -14.58
CA GLY A 36 5.90 18.53 -14.22
C GLY A 36 6.19 17.99 -12.83
N ASN A 37 5.15 17.54 -12.13
CA ASN A 37 5.32 16.87 -10.85
C ASN A 37 5.68 15.39 -11.07
N SER A 38 6.84 14.97 -10.59
CA SER A 38 7.45 13.67 -10.87
C SER A 38 7.38 12.68 -9.70
N GLU A 39 6.72 13.02 -8.59
CA GLU A 39 6.89 12.29 -7.33
C GLU A 39 6.46 10.81 -7.37
N ASN A 40 5.67 10.40 -8.35
CA ASN A 40 5.19 9.04 -8.55
C ASN A 40 5.77 8.38 -9.82
N SER A 41 6.82 8.98 -10.40
CA SER A 41 7.38 8.58 -11.69
C SER A 41 8.01 7.18 -11.66
N ALA A 42 8.58 6.73 -10.54
CA ALA A 42 9.22 5.43 -10.40
C ALA A 42 8.36 4.42 -9.63
N GLY A 43 7.80 3.42 -10.33
CA GLY A 43 7.02 2.35 -9.72
C GLY A 43 5.75 2.81 -8.98
N GLY A 44 5.26 4.02 -9.28
CA GLY A 44 4.06 4.61 -8.67
C GLY A 44 4.29 5.31 -7.33
N ALA A 45 5.51 5.31 -6.79
CA ALA A 45 5.89 6.10 -5.61
C ALA A 45 7.42 6.31 -5.59
N GLY A 46 7.82 7.57 -5.67
CA GLY A 46 9.21 8.03 -5.72
C GLY A 46 9.71 8.30 -7.12
N ILE A 47 10.98 8.69 -7.18
CA ILE A 47 11.70 9.10 -8.39
C ILE A 47 13.05 8.38 -8.39
N THR A 48 13.50 7.84 -9.52
CA THR A 48 14.89 7.41 -9.70
C THR A 48 15.61 8.39 -10.63
N PRO A 49 16.96 8.44 -10.64
CA PRO A 49 17.71 9.21 -11.62
C PRO A 49 17.24 8.98 -13.06
N GLU A 50 16.99 7.72 -13.42
CA GLU A 50 16.56 7.31 -14.76
C GLU A 50 15.15 7.82 -15.07
N SER A 51 14.22 7.79 -14.09
CA SER A 51 12.86 8.29 -14.32
C SER A 51 12.80 9.81 -14.40
N ALA A 52 13.69 10.52 -13.69
CA ALA A 52 13.84 11.97 -13.80
C ALA A 52 14.44 12.36 -15.17
N ASP A 53 15.53 11.70 -15.58
CA ASP A 53 16.18 11.97 -16.87
C ASP A 53 15.24 11.65 -18.05
N GLU A 54 14.47 10.55 -18.00
CA GLU A 54 13.45 10.22 -19.01
C GLU A 54 12.42 11.35 -19.21
N LEU A 55 12.01 12.00 -18.12
CA LEU A 55 11.04 13.08 -18.14
C LEU A 55 11.63 14.41 -18.64
N LEU A 56 12.89 14.68 -18.29
CA LEU A 56 13.61 15.85 -18.79
C LEU A 56 13.90 15.71 -20.30
N ASP A 57 14.29 14.52 -20.76
CA ASP A 57 14.53 14.20 -22.16
C ASP A 57 13.24 14.24 -23.00
N ALA A 58 12.09 13.96 -22.36
CA ALA A 58 10.77 14.14 -22.97
C ALA A 58 10.39 15.62 -23.21
N GLY A 59 11.16 16.57 -22.66
CA GLY A 59 11.01 18.00 -22.90
C GLY A 59 10.48 18.80 -21.72
N LEU A 60 10.39 18.23 -20.51
CA LEU A 60 10.15 19.01 -19.30
C LEU A 60 11.42 19.80 -18.95
N ASP A 61 11.25 21.09 -18.66
CA ASP A 61 12.36 21.99 -18.34
C ASP A 61 12.73 21.92 -16.85
N LEU A 62 11.79 21.54 -15.98
CA LEU A 62 11.99 21.36 -14.54
C LEU A 62 10.97 20.37 -13.96
N LEU A 63 11.39 19.60 -12.96
CA LEU A 63 10.55 18.65 -12.24
C LEU A 63 10.30 19.13 -10.80
N THR A 64 9.03 19.14 -10.39
CA THR A 64 8.62 19.24 -8.99
C THR A 64 8.34 17.85 -8.43
N SER A 65 8.07 17.75 -7.12
CA SER A 65 7.77 16.51 -6.40
C SER A 65 6.90 16.78 -5.16
N GLY A 66 6.83 15.80 -4.25
CA GLY A 66 5.98 15.83 -3.06
C GLY A 66 6.47 14.90 -1.94
N ASN A 67 5.53 14.30 -1.21
CA ASN A 67 5.82 13.46 -0.05
C ASN A 67 6.58 12.18 -0.39
N HIS A 68 6.53 11.73 -1.66
CA HIS A 68 7.26 10.55 -2.12
C HIS A 68 8.68 10.83 -2.63
N THR A 69 9.16 12.07 -2.58
CA THR A 69 10.50 12.47 -3.08
C THR A 69 11.60 11.46 -2.73
N PHE A 70 11.70 11.06 -1.46
CA PHE A 70 12.77 10.18 -0.95
C PHE A 70 12.37 8.70 -0.82
N ALA A 71 11.29 8.26 -1.49
CA ALA A 71 10.86 6.87 -1.43
C ALA A 71 11.85 5.89 -2.11
N LYS A 72 12.68 6.41 -3.02
CA LYS A 72 13.80 5.71 -3.65
C LYS A 72 15.10 6.31 -3.10
N ARG A 73 16.01 5.49 -2.58
CA ARG A 73 17.22 5.98 -1.87
C ARG A 73 18.21 6.65 -2.83
N GLU A 74 18.24 6.17 -4.06
CA GLU A 74 19.11 6.60 -5.15
C GLU A 74 18.86 8.03 -5.64
N ILE A 75 17.72 8.66 -5.29
CA ILE A 75 17.41 10.03 -5.70
C ILE A 75 18.19 11.10 -4.93
N ALA A 76 18.61 10.82 -3.68
CA ALA A 76 19.24 11.82 -2.83
C ALA A 76 20.54 12.38 -3.44
N PRO A 77 21.50 11.55 -3.93
CA PRO A 77 22.68 12.06 -4.64
C PRO A 77 22.36 12.80 -5.94
N TYR A 78 21.27 12.43 -6.63
CA TYR A 78 20.84 13.11 -7.86
C TYR A 78 20.33 14.53 -7.58
N LEU A 79 19.64 14.73 -6.46
CA LEU A 79 19.14 16.04 -6.02
C LEU A 79 20.27 17.01 -5.65
N GLU A 80 21.42 16.52 -5.21
CA GLU A 80 22.58 17.34 -4.80
C GLU A 80 23.44 17.82 -5.98
N ARG A 81 23.23 17.30 -7.19
CA ARG A 81 23.94 17.78 -8.39
C ARG A 81 23.64 19.26 -8.62
N ALA A 82 24.67 20.05 -8.93
CA ALA A 82 24.53 21.49 -9.13
C ALA A 82 23.54 21.84 -10.26
N GLU A 83 23.53 21.01 -11.30
CA GLU A 83 22.68 21.08 -12.48
C GLU A 83 21.34 20.34 -12.36
N SER A 84 21.03 19.74 -11.19
CA SER A 84 19.82 18.94 -11.01
C SER A 84 18.55 19.73 -11.30
N ARG A 85 17.76 19.30 -12.29
CA ARG A 85 16.47 19.93 -12.63
C ARG A 85 15.29 19.28 -11.90
N GLN A 86 15.56 18.61 -10.78
CA GLN A 86 14.58 18.02 -9.88
C GLN A 86 14.51 18.83 -8.58
N LEU A 87 13.33 19.32 -8.24
CA LEU A 87 13.04 19.94 -6.95
C LEU A 87 12.47 18.92 -5.97
N ARG A 88 12.59 19.26 -4.68
CA ARG A 88 11.89 18.66 -3.54
C ARG A 88 11.05 19.71 -2.80
N PRO A 89 10.09 19.37 -1.93
CA PRO A 89 9.40 20.38 -1.15
C PRO A 89 10.35 21.22 -0.29
N ALA A 90 10.28 22.55 -0.42
CA ALA A 90 11.24 23.48 0.16
C ALA A 90 11.19 23.56 1.68
N ASN A 91 10.05 23.19 2.27
CA ASN A 91 9.80 23.20 3.71
C ASN A 91 10.19 21.89 4.41
N TYR A 92 10.96 21.02 3.76
CA TYR A 92 11.74 20.01 4.46
C TYR A 92 12.79 20.69 5.39
N PRO A 93 13.07 20.10 6.57
CA PRO A 93 14.06 20.62 7.50
C PRO A 93 15.45 20.83 6.88
N GLU A 94 16.23 21.70 7.50
CA GLU A 94 17.63 21.93 7.13
C GLU A 94 18.42 20.62 7.14
N GLY A 95 19.30 20.45 6.13
CA GLY A 95 20.04 19.20 5.90
C GLY A 95 19.35 18.21 4.95
N ALA A 96 18.11 18.44 4.54
CA ALA A 96 17.47 17.61 3.51
C ALA A 96 18.14 17.80 2.13
N PRO A 97 18.50 16.72 1.40
CA PRO A 97 19.19 16.81 0.11
C PRO A 97 18.42 17.61 -0.94
N GLY A 98 19.16 18.34 -1.77
CA GLY A 98 18.61 19.10 -2.89
C GLY A 98 17.89 20.41 -2.55
N ARG A 99 17.37 21.03 -3.60
CA ARG A 99 16.73 22.35 -3.57
C ARG A 99 15.21 22.26 -3.67
N GLY A 100 14.53 23.24 -3.08
CA GLY A 100 13.07 23.37 -3.19
C GLY A 100 12.57 24.51 -4.06
N HIS A 101 13.47 25.18 -4.78
CA HIS A 101 13.12 26.17 -5.77
C HIS A 101 14.17 26.25 -6.88
N ALA A 102 13.79 26.80 -8.03
CA ALA A 102 14.71 27.12 -9.13
C ALA A 102 14.23 28.36 -9.89
N VAL A 103 15.13 28.95 -10.68
CA VAL A 103 14.79 30.03 -11.62
C VAL A 103 15.16 29.58 -13.04
N LEU A 104 14.16 29.51 -13.90
CA LEU A 104 14.29 29.15 -15.31
C LEU A 104 14.31 30.42 -16.17
N SER A 105 14.98 30.33 -17.31
CA SER A 105 14.96 31.38 -18.34
C SER A 105 14.35 30.82 -19.62
N ALA A 106 13.29 31.46 -20.10
CA ALA A 106 12.72 31.16 -21.42
C ALA A 106 13.65 31.68 -22.53
N ALA A 107 13.48 31.18 -23.75
CA ALA A 107 14.24 31.64 -24.92
C ALA A 107 14.11 33.15 -25.18
N SER A 108 12.99 33.76 -24.76
CA SER A 108 12.76 35.21 -24.81
C SER A 108 13.54 36.02 -23.75
N GLY A 109 14.28 35.36 -22.86
CA GLY A 109 14.96 35.97 -21.72
C GLY A 109 14.06 36.21 -20.49
N ALA A 110 12.76 35.91 -20.61
CA ALA A 110 11.84 36.01 -19.48
C ALA A 110 12.17 34.96 -18.41
N ARG A 111 12.22 35.38 -17.14
CA ARG A 111 12.59 34.50 -16.01
C ARG A 111 11.36 34.05 -15.22
N LEU A 112 11.33 32.76 -14.88
CA LEU A 112 10.29 32.13 -14.06
C LEU A 112 10.92 31.50 -12.81
N GLY A 113 10.53 31.97 -11.62
CA GLY A 113 10.79 31.27 -10.37
C GLY A 113 9.79 30.15 -10.17
N VAL A 114 10.25 28.97 -9.75
CA VAL A 114 9.39 27.84 -9.39
C VAL A 114 9.71 27.44 -7.96
N ILE A 115 8.68 27.33 -7.12
CA ILE A 115 8.78 26.91 -5.72
C ILE A 115 7.94 25.65 -5.54
N ASN A 116 8.50 24.64 -4.88
CA ASN A 116 7.80 23.43 -4.49
C ASN A 116 7.56 23.47 -2.98
N LEU A 117 6.33 23.21 -2.53
CA LEU A 117 5.98 23.15 -1.10
C LEU A 117 5.17 21.89 -0.83
N GLU A 118 5.20 21.42 0.42
CA GLU A 118 4.36 20.33 0.90
C GLU A 118 3.46 20.83 2.05
N GLY A 119 2.17 20.47 2.00
CA GLY A 119 1.21 20.75 3.06
C GLY A 119 1.50 19.97 4.34
N ARG A 120 0.73 20.23 5.39
CA ARG A 120 0.90 19.58 6.71
C ARG A 120 -0.36 18.92 7.22
N VAL A 121 -1.54 19.39 6.80
CA VAL A 121 -2.81 18.79 7.22
C VAL A 121 -2.95 17.42 6.54
N PHE A 122 -3.07 16.37 7.36
CA PHE A 122 -3.05 14.95 6.94
C PHE A 122 -1.73 14.45 6.32
N MET A 123 -0.66 15.23 6.44
CA MET A 123 0.65 14.93 5.85
C MET A 123 1.77 14.97 6.90
N LYS A 124 3.03 14.92 6.45
CA LYS A 124 4.19 14.97 7.36
C LYS A 124 4.25 16.31 8.10
N PRO A 125 4.68 16.33 9.38
CA PRO A 125 4.83 17.57 10.15
C PRO A 125 6.11 18.31 9.73
N LEU A 126 6.11 18.90 8.53
CA LEU A 126 7.21 19.69 7.99
C LEU A 126 7.19 21.14 8.50
N ASP A 127 8.23 21.92 8.15
CA ASP A 127 8.26 23.35 8.44
C ASP A 127 7.08 24.08 7.78
N CYS A 128 6.74 25.26 8.29
CA CYS A 128 5.59 26.02 7.83
C CYS A 128 5.72 26.40 6.34
N PRO A 129 4.86 25.88 5.44
CA PRO A 129 4.98 26.15 4.01
C PRO A 129 4.75 27.64 3.67
N PHE A 130 3.88 28.32 4.44
CA PHE A 130 3.57 29.74 4.27
C PHE A 130 4.80 30.64 4.49
N ARG A 131 5.50 30.44 5.61
CA ARG A 131 6.72 31.22 5.93
C ARG A 131 7.88 30.86 4.99
N THR A 132 7.97 29.61 4.57
CA THR A 132 8.94 29.18 3.56
C THR A 132 8.69 29.88 2.22
N ALA A 133 7.42 29.98 1.79
CA ALA A 133 7.06 30.72 0.59
C ALA A 133 7.48 32.20 0.68
N ASP A 134 7.21 32.87 1.80
CA ASP A 134 7.61 34.27 2.01
C ASP A 134 9.10 34.49 1.79
N ARG A 135 9.93 33.68 2.44
CA ARG A 135 11.39 33.76 2.36
C ARG A 135 11.89 33.58 0.92
N LEU A 136 11.36 32.57 0.22
CA LEU A 136 11.80 32.25 -1.13
C LEU A 136 11.34 33.29 -2.15
N ILE A 137 10.11 33.79 -2.01
CA ILE A 137 9.59 34.88 -2.86
C ILE A 137 10.44 36.14 -2.66
N ALA A 138 10.77 36.50 -1.42
CA ALA A 138 11.62 37.66 -1.14
C ALA A 138 13.02 37.52 -1.78
N SER A 139 13.65 36.33 -1.67
CA SER A 139 14.93 36.04 -2.32
C SER A 139 14.85 36.18 -3.84
N MET A 140 13.86 35.55 -4.47
CA MET A 140 13.66 35.62 -5.92
C MET A 140 13.41 37.04 -6.41
N ARG A 141 12.66 37.85 -5.65
CA ARG A 141 12.39 39.25 -5.98
C ARG A 141 13.65 40.10 -5.89
N ALA A 142 14.51 39.87 -4.90
CA ALA A 142 15.81 40.54 -4.79
C ALA A 142 16.72 40.23 -6.00
N GLU A 143 16.57 39.05 -6.61
CA GLU A 143 17.25 38.64 -7.84
C GLU A 143 16.56 39.12 -9.13
N GLY A 144 15.52 39.95 -9.02
CA GLY A 144 14.79 40.52 -10.17
C GLY A 144 13.79 39.57 -10.83
N VAL A 145 13.52 38.39 -10.25
CA VAL A 145 12.49 37.47 -10.76
C VAL A 145 11.12 38.03 -10.41
N ARG A 146 10.26 38.21 -11.42
CA ARG A 146 8.88 38.73 -11.26
C ARG A 146 7.81 37.66 -11.39
N CYS A 147 7.99 36.72 -12.32
CA CYS A 147 7.06 35.60 -12.51
C CYS A 147 7.42 34.47 -11.53
N VAL A 148 6.46 34.05 -10.71
CA VAL A 148 6.68 32.95 -9.73
C VAL A 148 5.51 31.98 -9.79
N LEU A 149 5.82 30.69 -9.96
CA LEU A 149 4.88 29.59 -9.88
C LEU A 149 5.15 28.81 -8.59
N VAL A 150 4.10 28.49 -7.85
CA VAL A 150 4.17 27.67 -6.64
C VAL A 150 3.40 26.37 -6.89
N ASP A 151 4.10 25.24 -6.80
CA ASP A 151 3.50 23.91 -6.68
C ASP A 151 3.26 23.63 -5.19
N MET A 152 1.98 23.54 -4.80
CA MET A 152 1.52 23.26 -3.43
C MET A 152 1.03 21.81 -3.34
N HIS A 153 1.95 20.91 -3.05
CA HIS A 153 1.69 19.47 -2.93
C HIS A 153 1.02 19.16 -1.59
N CYS A 154 -0.30 18.96 -1.57
CA CYS A 154 -1.07 19.00 -0.32
C CYS A 154 -2.38 18.20 -0.37
N GLU A 155 -2.73 17.50 0.72
CA GLU A 155 -4.00 16.77 0.84
C GLU A 155 -5.20 17.70 1.07
N ALA A 156 -5.14 18.56 2.09
CA ALA A 156 -6.29 19.35 2.50
C ALA A 156 -6.59 20.50 1.52
N THR A 157 -7.79 20.48 0.93
CA THR A 157 -8.29 21.56 0.08
C THR A 157 -8.30 22.92 0.78
N SER A 158 -8.54 22.94 2.09
CA SER A 158 -8.49 24.17 2.91
C SER A 158 -7.09 24.77 2.99
N GLU A 159 -6.04 23.95 3.13
CA GLU A 159 -4.65 24.41 3.18
C GLU A 159 -4.18 24.91 1.80
N LYS A 160 -4.59 24.22 0.72
CA LYS A 160 -4.39 24.68 -0.67
C LYS A 160 -5.06 26.03 -0.95
N ASN A 161 -6.33 26.18 -0.58
CA ASN A 161 -7.06 27.44 -0.77
C ASN A 161 -6.46 28.57 0.07
N ALA A 162 -6.09 28.28 1.32
CA ALA A 162 -5.42 29.25 2.20
C ALA A 162 -4.09 29.72 1.59
N MET A 163 -3.27 28.82 1.03
CA MET A 163 -2.03 29.19 0.33
C MET A 163 -2.30 30.09 -0.88
N GLY A 164 -3.30 29.75 -1.70
CA GLY A 164 -3.71 30.55 -2.84
C GLY A 164 -4.07 31.99 -2.44
N HIS A 165 -4.90 32.15 -1.41
CA HIS A 165 -5.28 33.47 -0.90
C HIS A 165 -4.12 34.20 -0.20
N TYR A 166 -3.24 33.48 0.50
CA TYR A 166 -2.09 34.05 1.19
C TYR A 166 -1.06 34.66 0.22
N LEU A 167 -0.94 34.07 -0.97
CA LEU A 167 -0.01 34.50 -2.01
C LEU A 167 -0.69 35.30 -3.15
N ASP A 168 -1.97 35.66 -3.01
CA ASP A 168 -2.69 36.42 -4.03
C ASP A 168 -2.03 37.79 -4.29
N GLY A 169 -1.78 38.10 -5.56
CA GLY A 169 -1.04 39.29 -6.02
C GLY A 169 0.46 39.29 -5.74
N ARG A 170 1.00 38.26 -5.07
CA ARG A 170 2.43 38.14 -4.75
C ARG A 170 3.18 37.20 -5.68
N VAL A 171 2.48 36.24 -6.28
CA VAL A 171 3.02 35.25 -7.23
C VAL A 171 2.16 35.22 -8.50
N SER A 172 2.62 34.55 -9.54
CA SER A 172 1.89 34.44 -10.81
C SER A 172 0.88 33.29 -10.78
N ALA A 173 1.23 32.17 -10.13
CA ALA A 173 0.35 31.02 -10.01
C ALA A 173 0.61 30.24 -8.72
N VAL A 174 -0.46 29.70 -8.13
CA VAL A 174 -0.42 28.66 -7.09
C VAL A 174 -1.23 27.47 -7.60
N LEU A 175 -0.54 26.37 -7.91
CA LEU A 175 -1.13 25.16 -8.45
C LEU A 175 -1.03 24.07 -7.40
N GLY A 176 -2.15 23.45 -7.03
CA GLY A 176 -2.11 22.29 -6.15
C GLY A 176 -1.85 20.99 -6.89
N SER A 177 -1.28 20.01 -6.17
CA SER A 177 -1.10 18.62 -6.61
C SER A 177 -1.33 17.68 -5.41
N HIS A 178 -1.06 16.37 -5.54
CA HIS A 178 -1.16 15.29 -4.52
C HIS A 178 -2.43 14.43 -4.62
N THR A 179 -3.60 15.03 -4.84
CA THR A 179 -4.86 14.26 -4.73
C THR A 179 -5.15 13.42 -5.97
N HIS A 180 -4.40 13.64 -7.05
CA HIS A 180 -4.47 12.97 -8.35
C HIS A 180 -5.79 13.17 -9.12
N ILE A 181 -6.74 13.93 -8.57
CA ILE A 181 -8.02 14.26 -9.20
C ILE A 181 -8.03 15.74 -9.52
N GLN A 182 -8.11 16.06 -10.82
CA GLN A 182 -8.21 17.45 -11.26
C GLN A 182 -9.49 18.10 -10.73
N THR A 183 -9.35 19.29 -10.15
CA THR A 183 -10.49 20.10 -9.74
C THR A 183 -10.93 21.03 -10.86
N ALA A 184 -12.22 21.39 -10.88
CA ALA A 184 -12.81 22.34 -11.85
C ALA A 184 -12.99 23.74 -11.23
N ASP A 185 -12.01 24.18 -10.43
CA ASP A 185 -12.04 25.45 -9.70
C ASP A 185 -10.96 26.44 -10.16
N GLU A 186 -10.41 26.20 -11.37
CA GLU A 186 -9.40 27.05 -11.96
C GLU A 186 -9.90 28.49 -12.13
N ARG A 187 -9.11 29.44 -11.63
CA ARG A 187 -9.49 30.86 -11.63
C ARG A 187 -8.28 31.77 -11.51
N VAL A 188 -8.48 33.03 -11.88
CA VAL A 188 -7.57 34.11 -11.49
C VAL A 188 -8.16 34.77 -10.25
N LEU A 189 -7.40 34.78 -9.16
CA LEU A 189 -7.79 35.42 -7.91
C LEU A 189 -7.78 36.95 -8.06
N ARG A 190 -8.34 37.65 -7.07
CA ARG A 190 -8.57 39.11 -7.15
C ARG A 190 -7.27 39.90 -7.32
N GLY A 191 -6.18 39.45 -6.72
CA GLY A 191 -4.84 40.03 -6.85
C GLY A 191 -4.12 39.66 -8.16
N GLY A 192 -4.72 38.83 -9.02
CA GLY A 192 -4.15 38.44 -10.31
C GLY A 192 -3.37 37.12 -10.30
N THR A 193 -3.34 36.40 -9.17
CA THR A 193 -2.69 35.08 -9.08
C THR A 193 -3.59 34.02 -9.72
N ALA A 194 -3.05 33.24 -10.67
CA ALA A 194 -3.74 32.04 -11.18
C ALA A 194 -3.78 30.94 -10.11
N TYR A 195 -4.90 30.24 -9.99
CA TYR A 195 -5.13 29.25 -8.95
C TYR A 195 -5.92 28.06 -9.46
N ILE A 196 -5.59 26.86 -8.96
CA ILE A 196 -6.39 25.64 -9.06
C ILE A 196 -6.11 24.78 -7.81
N THR A 197 -7.13 24.16 -7.22
CA THR A 197 -6.97 23.33 -6.02
C THR A 197 -6.14 22.07 -6.31
N ASP A 198 -6.33 21.39 -7.44
CA ASP A 198 -5.48 20.28 -7.86
C ASP A 198 -5.44 20.14 -9.38
N VAL A 199 -4.23 20.02 -9.95
CA VAL A 199 -4.03 19.83 -11.39
C VAL A 199 -4.44 18.42 -11.86
N GLY A 200 -4.48 17.45 -10.95
CA GLY A 200 -4.74 16.04 -11.22
C GLY A 200 -3.46 15.26 -11.56
N MET A 201 -3.62 14.03 -12.05
CA MET A 201 -2.48 13.17 -12.42
C MET A 201 -2.34 12.97 -13.92
N CYS A 202 -1.10 12.74 -14.36
CA CYS A 202 -0.76 12.16 -15.65
C CYS A 202 -0.41 10.68 -15.46
N GLY A 203 -1.35 9.78 -15.76
CA GLY A 203 -1.19 8.35 -15.47
C GLY A 203 -2.41 7.51 -15.84
N PRO A 204 -2.50 6.27 -15.32
CA PRO A 204 -3.61 5.36 -15.62
C PRO A 204 -4.97 5.91 -15.18
N TRP A 205 -5.83 6.28 -16.12
CA TRP A 205 -7.16 6.83 -15.78
C TRP A 205 -8.11 5.77 -15.21
N ASP A 206 -8.17 4.57 -15.81
CA ASP A 206 -8.99 3.45 -15.31
C ASP A 206 -8.28 2.72 -14.15
N SER A 207 -8.12 3.45 -13.04
CA SER A 207 -7.40 3.01 -11.86
C SER A 207 -7.97 3.69 -10.61
N VAL A 208 -7.51 3.30 -9.42
CA VAL A 208 -7.77 4.07 -8.19
C VAL A 208 -6.51 4.87 -7.88
N ILE A 209 -6.50 6.15 -8.26
CA ILE A 209 -5.41 7.10 -7.94
C ILE A 209 -4.04 6.60 -8.46
N GLY A 210 -4.04 5.85 -9.57
CA GLY A 210 -2.83 5.26 -10.18
C GLY A 210 -2.53 3.83 -9.77
N LEU A 211 -3.28 3.25 -8.82
CA LEU A 211 -3.16 1.86 -8.39
C LEU A 211 -4.16 0.95 -9.11
N ARG A 212 -3.81 -0.33 -9.24
CA ARG A 212 -4.75 -1.37 -9.70
C ARG A 212 -6.01 -1.37 -8.82
N LYS A 213 -7.19 -1.38 -9.46
CA LYS A 213 -8.50 -1.28 -8.81
C LYS A 213 -8.67 -2.33 -7.73
N GLU A 214 -8.30 -3.57 -8.04
CA GLU A 214 -8.42 -4.72 -7.15
C GLU A 214 -7.59 -4.52 -5.88
N THR A 215 -6.32 -4.11 -6.03
CA THR A 215 -5.41 -3.86 -4.90
C THR A 215 -5.89 -2.70 -4.02
N ALA A 216 -6.42 -1.62 -4.62
CA ALA A 216 -6.93 -0.49 -3.86
C ALA A 216 -8.21 -0.87 -3.08
N ILE A 217 -9.16 -1.53 -3.75
CA ILE A 217 -10.41 -2.02 -3.15
C ILE A 217 -10.08 -2.98 -2.01
N GLU A 218 -9.16 -3.93 -2.22
CA GLU A 218 -8.73 -4.88 -1.20
C GLU A 218 -8.19 -4.17 0.05
N ARG A 219 -7.37 -3.13 -0.10
CA ARG A 219 -6.89 -2.34 1.05
C ARG A 219 -8.03 -1.74 1.86
N PHE A 220 -9.04 -1.17 1.19
CA PHE A 220 -10.20 -0.58 1.86
C PHE A 220 -11.13 -1.64 2.48
N LEU A 221 -11.31 -2.79 1.82
CA LEU A 221 -12.14 -3.89 2.34
C LEU A 221 -11.51 -4.54 3.57
N THR A 222 -10.18 -4.64 3.60
CA THR A 222 -9.46 -5.42 4.61
C THR A 222 -8.95 -4.58 5.79
N GLN A 223 -8.66 -3.28 5.60
CA GLN A 223 -8.19 -2.31 6.62
C GLN A 223 -7.03 -2.81 7.51
N THR A 224 -6.22 -3.75 7.03
CA THR A 224 -5.38 -4.60 7.89
C THR A 224 -4.29 -3.84 8.64
N ARG A 225 -3.71 -2.78 8.04
CA ARG A 225 -2.63 -2.00 8.67
C ARG A 225 -3.11 -1.09 9.79
N GLU A 226 -4.18 -0.33 9.56
CA GLU A 226 -4.72 0.63 10.54
C GLU A 226 -5.39 -0.10 11.70
N ASP A 227 -6.12 -1.18 11.41
CA ASP A 227 -6.70 -2.04 12.43
C ASP A 227 -5.62 -2.67 13.33
N LEU A 228 -4.48 -3.09 12.76
CA LEU A 228 -3.36 -3.61 13.55
C LEU A 228 -2.81 -2.56 14.51
N VAL A 229 -2.54 -1.36 14.01
CA VAL A 229 -2.02 -0.25 14.83
C VAL A 229 -2.99 0.09 15.95
N ARG A 230 -4.31 0.14 15.65
CA ARG A 230 -5.34 0.39 16.66
C ARG A 230 -5.36 -0.71 17.74
N LYS A 231 -5.30 -1.98 17.34
CA LYS A 231 -5.26 -3.11 18.29
C LYS A 231 -3.99 -3.13 19.15
N LEU A 232 -2.83 -2.87 18.55
CA LEU A 232 -1.56 -2.76 19.27
C LEU A 232 -1.60 -1.64 20.32
N ARG A 233 -2.08 -0.44 19.95
CA ARG A 233 -2.25 0.66 20.90
C ARG A 233 -3.17 0.29 22.06
N ALA A 234 -4.36 -0.25 21.76
CA ALA A 234 -5.30 -0.68 22.79
C ALA A 234 -4.74 -1.80 23.67
N SER A 235 -3.90 -2.69 23.13
CA SER A 235 -3.21 -3.74 23.88
C SER A 235 -2.22 -3.15 24.88
N TYR A 236 -1.40 -2.18 24.46
CA TYR A 236 -0.45 -1.49 25.35
C TYR A 236 -1.15 -0.60 26.38
N GLU A 237 -2.22 0.09 26.01
CA GLU A 237 -3.00 0.93 26.93
C GLU A 237 -3.70 0.11 28.04
N LYS A 238 -4.16 -1.11 27.72
CA LYS A 238 -4.89 -1.98 28.64
C LYS A 238 -4.01 -3.02 29.33
N GLU A 239 -2.75 -3.11 28.95
CA GLU A 239 -1.82 -4.16 29.37
C GLU A 239 -2.34 -5.59 29.13
N VAL A 240 -3.13 -5.76 28.05
CA VAL A 240 -3.67 -7.08 27.65
C VAL A 240 -2.99 -7.52 26.36
N PRO A 241 -2.17 -8.59 26.36
CA PRO A 241 -1.54 -9.13 25.17
C PRO A 241 -2.55 -9.50 24.07
N LEU A 242 -2.29 -9.11 22.82
CA LEU A 242 -3.02 -9.62 21.67
C LEU A 242 -2.84 -11.14 21.52
N ARG A 243 -3.89 -11.80 21.02
CA ARG A 243 -3.89 -13.21 20.66
C ARG A 243 -3.61 -13.38 19.16
N VAL A 244 -2.43 -13.89 18.81
CA VAL A 244 -1.95 -14.00 17.41
C VAL A 244 -1.97 -15.44 16.95
N LYS A 245 -2.94 -15.81 16.11
CA LYS A 245 -3.15 -17.18 15.60
C LYS A 245 -2.35 -17.42 14.31
N MET A 246 -1.78 -18.61 14.19
CA MET A 246 -1.37 -19.20 12.92
C MET A 246 -1.72 -20.69 12.93
N GLY A 247 -2.44 -21.15 11.89
CA GLY A 247 -2.81 -22.56 11.70
C GLY A 247 -1.80 -23.32 10.86
N PHE A 248 -1.54 -24.58 11.22
CA PHE A 248 -0.71 -25.51 10.47
C PHE A 248 -1.39 -26.88 10.40
N ASP A 249 -1.73 -27.31 9.19
CA ASP A 249 -2.22 -28.66 8.94
C ASP A 249 -1.02 -29.61 8.81
N PRO A 250 -0.81 -30.57 9.74
CA PRO A 250 0.38 -31.42 9.83
C PRO A 250 0.31 -32.56 8.81
N THR A 251 0.33 -32.17 7.55
CA THR A 251 0.10 -33.07 6.41
C THR A 251 1.37 -33.72 5.87
N ALA A 252 2.51 -33.25 6.34
CA ALA A 252 3.83 -33.86 6.22
C ALA A 252 4.51 -33.77 7.60
N PRO A 253 5.57 -34.56 7.87
CA PRO A 253 6.25 -34.54 9.18
C PRO A 253 7.17 -33.33 9.38
N ASP A 254 7.61 -32.67 8.31
CA ASP A 254 8.67 -31.66 8.38
C ASP A 254 8.21 -30.26 8.00
N LEU A 255 8.58 -29.28 8.82
CA LEU A 255 8.56 -27.88 8.44
C LEU A 255 9.75 -27.58 7.54
N HIS A 256 9.55 -26.61 6.65
CA HIS A 256 10.54 -26.18 5.66
C HIS A 256 10.70 -24.65 5.70
N LEU A 257 11.67 -24.12 4.95
CA LEU A 257 11.98 -22.67 4.95
C LEU A 257 10.77 -21.78 4.63
N GLY A 258 9.83 -22.20 3.80
CA GLY A 258 8.58 -21.44 3.60
C GLY A 258 7.79 -21.19 4.89
N HIS A 259 7.83 -22.09 5.87
CA HIS A 259 7.16 -21.92 7.15
C HIS A 259 7.87 -20.92 8.07
N THR A 260 9.15 -20.59 7.83
CA THR A 260 9.87 -19.63 8.67
C THR A 260 9.34 -18.21 8.47
N VAL A 261 8.82 -17.87 7.28
CA VAL A 261 8.24 -16.55 6.99
C VAL A 261 7.12 -16.17 7.98
N PRO A 262 6.06 -16.98 8.17
CA PRO A 262 5.05 -16.70 9.19
C PRO A 262 5.57 -16.91 10.63
N LEU A 263 6.44 -17.89 10.89
CA LEU A 263 6.98 -18.13 12.24
C LEU A 263 7.84 -16.98 12.77
N GLU A 264 8.66 -16.35 11.92
CA GLU A 264 9.43 -15.14 12.27
C GLU A 264 8.51 -13.98 12.64
N ARG A 265 7.35 -13.87 11.99
CA ARG A 265 6.34 -12.86 12.36
C ARG A 265 5.71 -13.16 13.71
N MET A 266 5.37 -14.42 13.98
CA MET A 266 4.94 -14.84 15.30
C MET A 266 6.00 -14.49 16.35
N ARG A 267 7.28 -14.79 16.08
CA ARG A 267 8.37 -14.46 16.98
C ARG A 267 8.44 -12.97 17.31
N ARG A 268 8.26 -12.09 16.32
CA ARG A 268 8.20 -10.63 16.56
C ARG A 268 7.03 -10.22 17.43
N PHE A 269 5.85 -10.83 17.26
CA PHE A 269 4.74 -10.60 18.18
C PHE A 269 5.06 -11.06 19.60
N GLN A 270 5.81 -12.16 19.76
CA GLN A 270 6.37 -12.51 21.06
C GLN A 270 7.32 -11.39 21.52
N ASP A 271 8.35 -10.99 20.78
CA ASP A 271 9.28 -9.95 21.24
C ASP A 271 8.58 -8.63 21.66
N LEU A 272 7.40 -8.33 21.09
CA LEU A 272 6.54 -7.19 21.42
C LEU A 272 5.58 -7.37 22.61
N GLY A 273 5.64 -8.49 23.33
CA GLY A 273 4.82 -8.75 24.53
C GLY A 273 3.50 -9.49 24.27
N HIS A 274 3.23 -9.96 23.05
CA HIS A 274 1.96 -10.62 22.72
C HIS A 274 2.02 -12.15 22.86
N THR A 275 0.84 -12.78 22.90
CA THR A 275 0.70 -14.23 22.98
C THR A 275 0.46 -14.80 21.60
N VAL A 276 1.31 -15.73 21.18
CA VAL A 276 1.12 -16.42 19.91
C VAL A 276 0.47 -17.77 20.13
N ILE A 277 -0.42 -18.15 19.22
CA ILE A 277 -1.16 -19.40 19.24
C ILE A 277 -0.71 -20.19 18.01
N PHE A 278 0.05 -21.25 18.25
CA PHE A 278 0.41 -22.24 17.26
C PHE A 278 -0.71 -23.27 17.20
N LEU A 279 -1.58 -23.14 16.21
CA LEU A 279 -2.75 -23.99 16.05
C LEU A 279 -2.42 -25.15 15.13
N ILE A 280 -2.59 -26.36 15.65
CA ILE A 280 -2.45 -27.61 14.91
C ILE A 280 -3.81 -27.97 14.33
N GLY A 281 -3.87 -28.05 13.01
CA GLY A 281 -5.07 -28.35 12.24
C GLY A 281 -5.30 -29.85 12.09
N ASP A 282 -5.56 -30.54 13.20
CA ASP A 282 -5.78 -31.98 13.20
C ASP A 282 -7.15 -32.36 12.63
N PHE A 283 -8.19 -31.57 12.86
CA PHE A 283 -9.50 -31.76 12.24
C PHE A 283 -9.53 -31.20 10.80
N THR A 284 -8.96 -30.02 10.57
CA THR A 284 -8.91 -29.41 9.22
C THR A 284 -8.07 -30.24 8.25
N GLY A 285 -6.99 -30.86 8.74
CA GLY A 285 -6.18 -31.80 7.96
C GLY A 285 -6.95 -33.03 7.46
N MET A 286 -8.03 -33.43 8.12
CA MET A 286 -8.92 -34.51 7.65
C MET A 286 -9.80 -34.08 6.47
N ILE A 287 -10.18 -32.79 6.40
CA ILE A 287 -10.94 -32.22 5.29
C ILE A 287 -10.01 -31.98 4.09
N GLY A 288 -8.84 -31.38 4.35
CA GLY A 288 -7.84 -31.00 3.35
C GLY A 288 -8.05 -29.60 2.80
N ASP A 289 -7.03 -28.74 2.95
CA ASP A 289 -7.03 -27.38 2.41
C ASP A 289 -7.08 -27.36 0.86
N PRO A 290 -8.09 -26.72 0.22
CA PRO A 290 -8.16 -26.60 -1.23
C PRO A 290 -7.18 -25.57 -1.82
N THR A 291 -6.53 -24.75 -0.99
CA THR A 291 -5.86 -23.50 -1.40
C THR A 291 -4.74 -23.72 -2.41
N GLY A 292 -4.87 -23.08 -3.58
CA GLY A 292 -3.86 -23.11 -4.63
C GLY A 292 -3.74 -24.45 -5.37
N ARG A 293 -4.75 -25.33 -5.29
CA ARG A 293 -4.69 -26.69 -5.85
C ARG A 293 -5.75 -26.95 -6.93
N ASN A 294 -5.37 -27.79 -7.89
CA ASN A 294 -6.22 -28.25 -9.00
C ASN A 294 -6.83 -29.64 -8.79
N SER A 295 -6.59 -30.29 -7.64
CA SER A 295 -7.08 -31.64 -7.34
C SER A 295 -7.33 -31.86 -5.84
N THR A 296 -8.29 -32.73 -5.51
CA THR A 296 -8.65 -33.10 -4.12
C THR A 296 -7.53 -33.87 -3.42
N ARG A 297 -7.32 -33.62 -2.13
CA ARG A 297 -6.28 -34.24 -1.31
C ARG A 297 -6.74 -35.60 -0.76
N PRO A 298 -5.86 -36.63 -0.68
CA PRO A 298 -6.18 -37.84 0.06
C PRO A 298 -6.25 -37.55 1.58
N PRO A 299 -7.27 -38.04 2.30
CA PRO A 299 -7.40 -37.84 3.74
C PRO A 299 -6.31 -38.59 4.50
N LEU A 300 -5.80 -37.99 5.58
CA LEU A 300 -4.83 -38.62 6.50
C LEU A 300 -5.56 -39.27 7.69
N SER A 301 -4.97 -40.33 8.26
CA SER A 301 -5.47 -40.94 9.50
C SER A 301 -5.12 -40.09 10.72
N GLU A 302 -5.93 -40.18 11.77
CA GLU A 302 -5.69 -39.48 13.05
C GLU A 302 -4.31 -39.85 13.65
N GLU A 303 -3.90 -41.11 13.54
CA GLU A 303 -2.59 -41.58 14.00
C GLU A 303 -1.44 -40.87 13.26
N GLN A 304 -1.55 -40.70 11.95
CA GLN A 304 -0.52 -40.04 11.14
C GLN A 304 -0.45 -38.53 11.46
N ILE A 305 -1.60 -37.89 11.67
CA ILE A 305 -1.72 -36.48 12.06
C ILE A 305 -1.06 -36.25 13.43
N ALA A 306 -1.31 -37.13 14.41
CA ALA A 306 -0.72 -37.05 15.73
C ALA A 306 0.81 -37.17 15.71
N VAL A 307 1.35 -38.09 14.91
CA VAL A 307 2.81 -38.23 14.72
C VAL A 307 3.42 -36.97 14.11
N ASN A 308 2.81 -36.43 13.05
CA ASN A 308 3.29 -35.20 12.39
C ASN A 308 3.14 -33.95 13.29
N ALA A 309 2.11 -33.90 14.14
CA ALA A 309 1.92 -32.81 15.09
C ALA A 309 3.07 -32.74 16.12
N GLU A 310 3.53 -33.90 16.61
CA GLU A 310 4.65 -33.97 17.56
C GLU A 310 5.98 -33.53 16.93
N THR A 311 6.22 -33.84 15.65
CA THR A 311 7.41 -33.36 14.94
C THR A 311 7.33 -31.84 14.72
N TYR A 312 6.16 -31.31 14.36
CA TYR A 312 5.95 -29.87 14.20
C TYR A 312 6.25 -29.11 15.49
N LYS A 313 5.69 -29.57 16.62
CA LYS A 313 5.90 -28.95 17.94
C LYS A 313 7.40 -28.83 18.27
N LYS A 314 8.18 -29.88 18.02
CA LYS A 314 9.64 -29.89 18.26
C LYS A 314 10.38 -28.89 17.35
N GLN A 315 9.94 -28.74 16.11
CA GLN A 315 10.60 -27.87 15.11
C GLN A 315 10.27 -26.40 15.33
N VAL A 316 9.02 -26.07 15.67
CA VAL A 316 8.53 -24.70 15.89
C VAL A 316 9.26 -24.00 17.02
N PHE A 317 9.55 -24.72 18.10
CA PHE A 317 10.28 -24.16 19.26
C PHE A 317 11.75 -23.88 19.00
N ARG A 318 12.27 -24.15 17.79
CA ARG A 318 13.56 -23.58 17.36
C ARG A 318 13.47 -22.08 17.06
N ILE A 319 12.27 -21.58 16.77
CA ILE A 319 12.02 -20.16 16.45
C ILE A 319 11.17 -19.52 17.55
N LEU A 320 10.07 -20.16 17.95
CA LEU A 320 9.14 -19.59 18.93
C LEU A 320 9.58 -19.87 20.36
N ASP A 321 9.33 -18.91 21.25
CA ASP A 321 9.49 -19.09 22.70
C ASP A 321 8.36 -19.97 23.26
N PRO A 322 8.65 -21.15 23.84
CA PRO A 322 7.63 -22.03 24.43
C PRO A 322 6.85 -21.38 25.57
N ALA A 323 7.48 -20.52 26.38
CA ALA A 323 6.82 -19.87 27.51
C ALA A 323 5.74 -18.86 27.08
N ARG A 324 5.78 -18.46 25.80
CA ARG A 324 4.93 -17.42 25.21
C ARG A 324 4.15 -17.93 24.00
N THR A 325 4.02 -19.25 23.87
CA THR A 325 3.31 -19.94 22.79
C THR A 325 2.22 -20.82 23.38
N GLU A 326 0.98 -20.60 22.99
CA GLU A 326 -0.10 -21.55 23.21
C GLU A 326 -0.11 -22.55 22.05
N VAL A 327 0.02 -23.85 22.34
CA VAL A 327 -0.20 -24.91 21.34
C VAL A 327 -1.61 -25.44 21.53
N ARG A 328 -2.42 -25.42 20.48
CA ARG A 328 -3.84 -25.82 20.50
C ARG A 328 -4.14 -26.74 19.32
N PHE A 329 -5.18 -27.56 19.46
CA PHE A 329 -5.65 -28.48 18.42
C PHE A 329 -7.07 -28.10 18.03
N ASN A 330 -7.38 -27.95 16.74
CA ASN A 330 -8.72 -27.49 16.36
C ASN A 330 -9.81 -28.55 16.52
N SER A 331 -9.46 -29.83 16.66
CA SER A 331 -10.38 -30.88 17.11
C SER A 331 -11.03 -30.59 18.47
N GLU A 332 -10.37 -29.80 19.36
CA GLU A 332 -10.89 -29.42 20.68
C GLU A 332 -12.29 -28.79 20.61
N TRP A 333 -12.57 -28.01 19.55
CA TRP A 333 -13.85 -27.35 19.36
C TRP A 333 -14.59 -27.80 18.10
N LEU A 334 -13.90 -28.22 17.03
CA LEU A 334 -14.56 -28.66 15.79
C LEU A 334 -15.27 -30.00 15.98
N THR A 335 -14.70 -30.93 16.75
CA THR A 335 -15.38 -32.19 17.10
C THR A 335 -16.61 -31.92 17.97
N ALA A 336 -16.51 -30.97 18.90
CA ALA A 336 -17.59 -30.61 19.82
C ALA A 336 -18.79 -29.92 19.12
N LEU A 337 -18.63 -29.37 17.91
CA LEU A 337 -19.74 -28.82 17.14
C LEU A 337 -20.80 -29.88 16.81
N GLY A 338 -20.36 -31.11 16.53
CA GLY A 338 -21.20 -32.16 15.96
C GLY A 338 -21.91 -31.73 14.67
N SER A 339 -22.83 -32.56 14.17
CA SER A 339 -23.56 -32.26 12.92
C SER A 339 -24.42 -30.99 13.04
N ALA A 340 -25.06 -30.77 14.20
CA ALA A 340 -25.93 -29.61 14.41
C ALA A 340 -25.14 -28.28 14.42
N GLY A 341 -23.96 -28.25 15.05
CA GLY A 341 -23.09 -27.08 15.05
C GLY A 341 -22.52 -26.81 13.66
N LEU A 342 -22.12 -27.86 12.94
CA LEU A 342 -21.63 -27.73 11.57
C LEU A 342 -22.69 -27.16 10.62
N ILE A 343 -23.95 -27.59 10.72
CA ILE A 343 -25.05 -27.03 9.92
C ILE A 343 -25.25 -25.53 10.23
N LYS A 344 -25.22 -25.16 11.53
CA LYS A 344 -25.33 -23.75 11.93
C LYS A 344 -24.17 -22.90 11.40
N LEU A 345 -22.97 -23.47 11.37
CA LEU A 345 -21.78 -22.81 10.83
C LEU A 345 -21.88 -22.65 9.30
N ALA A 346 -22.28 -23.70 8.58
CA ALA A 346 -22.51 -23.66 7.14
C ALA A 346 -23.58 -22.64 6.73
N ALA A 347 -24.62 -22.46 7.55
CA ALA A 347 -25.67 -21.47 7.30
C ALA A 347 -25.19 -20.01 7.41
N ARG A 348 -24.00 -19.74 7.95
CA ARG A 348 -23.41 -18.39 8.07
C ARG A 348 -22.75 -17.88 6.80
N TYR A 349 -22.54 -18.73 5.81
CA TYR A 349 -21.83 -18.37 4.60
C TYR A 349 -22.55 -18.88 3.35
N THR A 350 -22.47 -18.14 2.25
CA THR A 350 -23.19 -18.50 1.02
C THR A 350 -22.27 -19.20 0.04
N LEU A 351 -22.86 -20.07 -0.79
CA LEU A 351 -22.14 -20.68 -1.92
C LEU A 351 -21.56 -19.62 -2.87
N ALA A 352 -22.32 -18.54 -3.13
CA ALA A 352 -21.85 -17.45 -3.99
C ALA A 352 -20.54 -16.82 -3.46
N ARG A 353 -20.44 -16.63 -2.14
CA ARG A 353 -19.20 -16.15 -1.50
C ARG A 353 -18.06 -17.16 -1.56
N MET A 354 -18.36 -18.46 -1.43
CA MET A 354 -17.33 -19.50 -1.62
C MET A 354 -16.76 -19.48 -3.04
N LEU A 355 -17.59 -19.23 -4.05
CA LEU A 355 -17.17 -19.12 -5.44
C LEU A 355 -16.41 -17.82 -5.78
N GLU A 356 -16.31 -16.85 -4.86
CA GLU A 356 -15.42 -15.68 -5.03
C GLU A 356 -13.94 -16.07 -4.85
N ARG A 357 -13.66 -17.21 -4.21
CA ARG A 357 -12.32 -17.75 -4.02
C ARG A 357 -11.74 -18.21 -5.35
N GLU A 358 -10.49 -17.82 -5.64
CA GLU A 358 -9.91 -17.96 -6.99
C GLU A 358 -9.78 -19.42 -7.47
N ASP A 359 -9.45 -20.36 -6.59
CA ASP A 359 -9.35 -21.79 -6.90
C ASP A 359 -10.72 -22.43 -7.19
N PHE A 360 -11.74 -22.16 -6.38
CA PHE A 360 -13.11 -22.60 -6.64
C PHE A 360 -13.70 -21.95 -7.88
N LYS A 361 -13.45 -20.66 -8.09
CA LYS A 361 -13.85 -19.94 -9.30
C LYS A 361 -13.27 -20.60 -10.54
N LYS A 362 -11.94 -20.81 -10.56
CA LYS A 362 -11.25 -21.46 -11.70
C LYS A 362 -11.76 -22.88 -11.92
N ARG A 363 -11.91 -23.69 -10.87
CA ARG A 363 -12.42 -25.07 -11.01
C ARG A 363 -13.85 -25.07 -11.53
N TRP A 364 -14.71 -24.18 -11.04
CA TRP A 364 -16.07 -24.03 -11.51
C TRP A 364 -16.14 -23.61 -12.98
N GLU A 365 -15.35 -22.60 -13.39
CA GLU A 365 -15.29 -22.11 -14.77
C GLU A 365 -14.71 -23.15 -15.74
N ASN A 366 -13.81 -24.02 -15.28
CA ASN A 366 -13.19 -25.08 -16.09
C ASN A 366 -13.85 -26.46 -15.93
N GLU A 367 -15.04 -26.51 -15.32
CA GLU A 367 -15.80 -27.77 -15.09
C GLU A 367 -15.00 -28.86 -14.33
N ILE A 368 -14.03 -28.45 -13.52
CA ILE A 368 -13.28 -29.33 -12.63
C ILE A 368 -14.16 -29.59 -11.39
N PRO A 369 -14.46 -30.86 -11.04
CA PRO A 369 -15.32 -31.19 -9.91
C PRO A 369 -14.84 -30.54 -8.62
N ILE A 370 -15.76 -29.99 -7.81
CA ILE A 370 -15.48 -29.47 -6.45
C ILE A 370 -16.30 -30.32 -5.48
N ALA A 371 -15.65 -31.06 -4.59
CA ALA A 371 -16.37 -31.89 -3.64
C ALA A 371 -16.99 -31.04 -2.52
N LEU A 372 -18.19 -31.40 -2.07
CA LEU A 372 -18.96 -30.59 -1.11
C LEU A 372 -18.22 -30.38 0.23
N HIS A 373 -17.45 -31.37 0.67
CA HIS A 373 -16.66 -31.26 1.91
C HIS A 373 -15.55 -30.20 1.81
N GLU A 374 -15.03 -29.90 0.60
CA GLU A 374 -14.00 -28.87 0.39
C GLU A 374 -14.54 -27.47 0.77
N LEU A 375 -15.85 -27.26 0.65
CA LEU A 375 -16.50 -26.01 1.04
C LEU A 375 -16.55 -25.83 2.57
N LEU A 376 -16.35 -26.89 3.35
CA LEU A 376 -16.36 -26.84 4.81
C LEU A 376 -15.02 -26.34 5.37
N TYR A 377 -13.93 -26.46 4.61
CA TYR A 377 -12.59 -26.11 5.09
C TYR A 377 -12.47 -24.62 5.50
N PRO A 378 -12.85 -23.63 4.67
CA PRO A 378 -12.74 -22.22 5.07
C PRO A 378 -13.59 -21.88 6.30
N LEU A 379 -14.72 -22.59 6.48
CA LEU A 379 -15.60 -22.42 7.64
C LEU A 379 -14.97 -22.98 8.91
N ALA A 380 -14.39 -24.18 8.84
CA ALA A 380 -13.70 -24.81 9.95
C ALA A 380 -12.53 -23.95 10.42
N GLN A 381 -11.63 -23.56 9.49
CA GLN A 381 -10.50 -22.68 9.80
C GLN A 381 -10.96 -21.31 10.34
N GLY A 382 -12.03 -20.74 9.78
CA GLY A 382 -12.58 -19.48 10.26
C GLY A 382 -13.19 -19.59 11.66
N TYR A 383 -13.80 -20.73 12.00
CA TYR A 383 -14.34 -20.99 13.33
C TYR A 383 -13.26 -21.12 14.39
N ASP A 384 -12.06 -21.59 14.02
CA ASP A 384 -10.90 -21.59 14.94
C ASP A 384 -10.62 -20.18 15.50
N SER A 385 -10.80 -19.13 14.69
CA SER A 385 -10.61 -17.75 15.13
C SER A 385 -11.68 -17.27 16.10
N VAL A 386 -12.91 -17.80 15.97
CA VAL A 386 -14.01 -17.57 16.92
C VAL A 386 -13.72 -18.28 18.25
N ALA A 387 -13.29 -19.54 18.19
CA ALA A 387 -12.97 -20.35 19.37
C ALA A 387 -11.78 -19.76 20.15
N LEU A 388 -10.75 -19.30 19.44
CA LEU A 388 -9.53 -18.74 20.03
C LEU A 388 -9.64 -17.26 20.38
N LYS A 389 -10.73 -16.57 20.00
CA LYS A 389 -10.87 -15.11 20.10
C LYS A 389 -9.65 -14.39 19.53
N ALA A 390 -9.25 -14.78 18.32
CA ALA A 390 -8.02 -14.30 17.70
C ALA A 390 -8.09 -12.79 17.43
N ASP A 391 -7.06 -12.05 17.84
CA ASP A 391 -6.93 -10.63 17.53
C ASP A 391 -6.30 -10.39 16.17
N VAL A 392 -5.36 -11.26 15.81
CA VAL A 392 -4.60 -11.25 14.57
C VAL A 392 -4.51 -12.71 14.09
N GLU A 393 -4.75 -12.95 12.81
CA GLU A 393 -4.42 -14.22 12.17
C GLU A 393 -3.37 -13.97 11.09
N LEU A 394 -2.29 -14.75 11.16
CA LEU A 394 -1.21 -14.74 10.19
C LEU A 394 -1.53 -15.75 9.09
N GLY A 395 -0.98 -15.52 7.90
CA GLY A 395 -1.07 -16.46 6.79
C GLY A 395 -0.16 -16.07 5.64
N SER A 396 -0.10 -16.94 4.64
CA SER A 396 0.48 -16.61 3.34
C SER A 396 -0.55 -15.91 2.45
N SER A 397 -0.13 -15.34 1.32
CA SER A 397 -1.00 -14.56 0.43
C SER A 397 -2.17 -15.37 -0.15
N ASP A 398 -1.98 -16.67 -0.36
CA ASP A 398 -2.97 -17.64 -0.80
C ASP A 398 -4.04 -17.94 0.26
N GLN A 399 -3.75 -17.73 1.55
CA GLN A 399 -4.66 -17.97 2.67
C GLN A 399 -5.64 -16.81 2.94
N LEU A 400 -5.55 -15.71 2.18
CA LEU A 400 -6.32 -14.49 2.44
C LEU A 400 -7.82 -14.74 2.54
N PHE A 401 -8.38 -15.55 1.64
CA PHE A 401 -9.81 -15.87 1.66
C PHE A 401 -10.23 -16.51 2.99
N ASN A 402 -9.49 -17.52 3.47
CA ASN A 402 -9.79 -18.22 4.71
C ASN A 402 -9.70 -17.27 5.92
N LEU A 403 -8.70 -16.39 5.95
CA LEU A 403 -8.54 -15.37 6.98
C LEU A 403 -9.73 -14.39 7.01
N LEU A 404 -10.26 -14.01 5.85
CA LEU A 404 -11.44 -13.14 5.74
C LEU A 404 -12.72 -13.83 6.19
N VAL A 405 -12.86 -15.13 5.92
CA VAL A 405 -13.97 -15.94 6.47
C VAL A 405 -13.92 -15.92 8.01
N GLY A 406 -12.75 -16.13 8.61
CA GLY A 406 -12.59 -16.03 10.07
C GLY A 406 -12.97 -14.67 10.64
N ARG A 407 -12.53 -13.58 9.98
CA ARG A 407 -12.89 -12.20 10.35
C ARG A 407 -14.40 -11.94 10.28
N GLN A 408 -15.07 -12.51 9.28
CA GLN A 408 -16.53 -12.39 9.13
C GLN A 408 -17.28 -13.20 10.19
N LEU A 409 -16.87 -14.45 10.43
CA LEU A 409 -17.49 -15.29 11.46
C LEU A 409 -17.37 -14.67 12.85
N GLN A 410 -16.21 -14.09 13.19
CA GLN A 410 -16.07 -13.37 14.47
C GLN A 410 -17.12 -12.26 14.64
N LYS A 411 -17.43 -11.48 13.60
CA LYS A 411 -18.50 -10.46 13.66
C LYS A 411 -19.85 -11.07 13.96
N GLU A 412 -20.19 -12.17 13.29
CA GLU A 412 -21.48 -12.85 13.47
C GLU A 412 -21.65 -13.49 14.84
N TYR A 413 -20.53 -13.85 15.48
CA TYR A 413 -20.47 -14.33 16.86
C TYR A 413 -20.30 -13.19 17.88
N GLY A 414 -20.42 -11.93 17.46
CA GLY A 414 -20.34 -10.76 18.34
C GLY A 414 -18.94 -10.46 18.88
N GLN A 415 -17.90 -10.99 18.25
CA GLN A 415 -16.50 -10.77 18.62
C GLN A 415 -15.88 -9.62 17.81
N ALA A 416 -14.83 -9.01 18.36
CA ALA A 416 -14.01 -8.07 17.61
C ALA A 416 -13.32 -8.82 16.46
N PRO A 417 -13.45 -8.35 15.20
CA PRO A 417 -12.85 -9.03 14.07
C PRO A 417 -11.31 -9.04 14.16
N GLN A 418 -10.69 -10.15 13.77
CA GLN A 418 -9.24 -10.31 13.69
C GLN A 418 -8.64 -9.44 12.60
N VAL A 419 -7.40 -9.04 12.78
CA VAL A 419 -6.57 -8.49 11.71
C VAL A 419 -6.02 -9.63 10.88
N CYS A 420 -6.26 -9.61 9.57
CA CYS A 420 -5.68 -10.57 8.63
C CYS A 420 -4.31 -10.06 8.20
N LEU A 421 -3.22 -10.77 8.51
CA LEU A 421 -1.87 -10.34 8.15
C LEU A 421 -1.18 -11.39 7.28
N THR A 422 -1.23 -11.17 5.97
CA THR A 422 -0.64 -12.06 4.98
C THR A 422 0.79 -11.66 4.60
N GLY A 423 1.58 -12.63 4.15
CA GLY A 423 2.93 -12.42 3.60
C GLY A 423 3.12 -13.09 2.25
N PRO A 424 4.20 -12.76 1.52
CA PRO A 424 4.52 -13.48 0.30
C PRO A 424 4.85 -14.94 0.62
N LEU A 425 4.57 -15.82 -0.34
CA LEU A 425 5.09 -17.18 -0.34
C LEU A 425 6.60 -17.14 -0.59
N LEU A 426 7.35 -18.03 0.08
CA LEU A 426 8.76 -18.22 -0.24
C LEU A 426 8.84 -19.18 -1.43
N GLU A 427 9.43 -18.70 -2.52
CA GLU A 427 9.60 -19.48 -3.73
C GLU A 427 10.53 -20.69 -3.51
N GLY A 428 10.21 -21.80 -4.18
CA GLY A 428 10.97 -23.05 -4.10
C GLY A 428 12.35 -22.94 -4.74
N ILE A 429 13.20 -23.96 -4.50
CA ILE A 429 14.53 -24.05 -5.12
C ILE A 429 14.46 -24.27 -6.65
N ASP A 430 13.27 -24.59 -7.16
CA ASP A 430 12.93 -24.84 -8.54
C ASP A 430 12.24 -23.64 -9.23
N ALA A 431 12.11 -22.51 -8.53
CA ALA A 431 11.46 -21.31 -9.04
C ALA A 431 12.13 -20.78 -10.33
N ARG A 432 11.31 -20.28 -11.25
CA ARG A 432 11.76 -19.84 -12.59
C ARG A 432 11.06 -18.55 -12.96
N GLU A 433 11.87 -17.55 -13.33
CA GLU A 433 11.34 -16.31 -13.86
C GLU A 433 10.58 -16.53 -15.18
N VAL A 434 9.28 -16.20 -15.19
CA VAL A 434 8.42 -16.17 -16.37
C VAL A 434 7.76 -14.80 -16.44
N ASP A 435 7.96 -14.08 -17.55
CA ASP A 435 7.39 -12.75 -17.80
C ASP A 435 7.67 -11.71 -16.69
N GLY A 436 8.89 -11.73 -16.13
CA GLY A 436 9.33 -10.78 -15.11
C GLY A 436 8.74 -11.02 -13.72
N LYS A 437 8.22 -12.23 -13.48
CA LYS A 437 7.81 -12.73 -12.16
C LYS A 437 8.53 -14.05 -11.90
N ILE A 438 9.05 -14.20 -10.69
CA ILE A 438 9.67 -15.46 -10.21
C ILE A 438 8.63 -16.58 -10.19
#